data_AF-A0A838V8W6-F1
#
_entry.id   AF-A0A838V8W6-F1
#
_cell.length_a   1.000
_cell.length_b   1.000
_cell.length_c   1.000
_cell.angle_alpha   90.00
_cell.angle_beta   90.00
_cell.angle_gamma   90.00
#
_symmetry.space_group_name_H-M   'P 1'
#
loop_
_entity.id
_entity.type
_entity.pdbx_description
1 polymer ?
#
loop_
_entity_poly.entity_id
_entity_poly.type
_entity_poly.pdbx_seq_one_letter_code
_entity_poly.pdbx_strand_id
1 'polypeptide(L)' 'MDPDRITIDEAAVIAGGDRAAVYAWMAHMDFPRPARFMGVSQSWSRAAVEEWAARTPVNRLGAR' A
#
# COMPACT_ATOMS: atom_id res chain seq x y z
N MET A 1 10.00 15.38 9.13
CA MET A 1 9.37 14.47 8.15
C MET A 1 10.04 13.14 8.29
N ASP A 2 9.27 12.08 8.48
CA ASP A 2 9.78 10.71 8.46
C ASP A 2 10.01 10.33 6.98
N PRO A 3 11.26 10.13 6.53
CA PRO A 3 11.58 9.99 5.10
C PRO A 3 11.04 8.68 4.49
N ASP A 4 10.54 7.76 5.32
CA ASP A 4 10.04 6.46 4.90
C ASP A 4 8.51 6.45 4.65
N ARG A 5 7.89 7.64 4.71
CA ARG A 5 6.46 7.80 4.51
C ARG A 5 6.13 8.04 3.04
N ILE A 6 5.31 7.17 2.49
CA ILE A 6 4.87 7.21 1.09
C ILE A 6 3.38 7.51 0.98
N THR A 7 2.98 8.12 -0.13
CA THR A 7 1.59 8.36 -0.50
C THR A 7 0.88 7.07 -0.90
N ILE A 8 -0.45 7.12 -1.04
CA ILE A 8 -1.22 5.98 -1.56
C ILE A 8 -0.85 5.62 -2.99
N ASP A 9 -0.48 6.60 -3.82
CA ASP A 9 -0.11 6.37 -5.22
C ASP A 9 1.25 5.65 -5.30
N GLU A 10 2.21 6.04 -4.46
CA GLU A 10 3.47 5.31 -4.31
C GLU A 10 3.28 3.91 -3.72
N ALA A 11 2.40 3.77 -2.72
CA ALA A 11 2.08 2.47 -2.14
C ALA A 11 1.45 1.53 -3.18
N ALA A 12 0.57 2.05 -4.05
CA ALA A 12 -0.02 1.31 -5.14
C ALA A 12 1.03 0.83 -6.15
N VAL A 13 1.96 1.70 -6.54
CA VAL A 13 3.06 1.36 -7.47
C VAL A 13 3.95 0.26 -6.89
N ILE A 14 4.38 0.37 -5.63
CA ILE A 14 5.22 -0.64 -4.97
C ILE A 14 4.51 -1.99 -4.89
N ALA A 15 3.22 -1.96 -4.60
CA ALA A 15 2.38 -3.15 -4.47
C ALA A 15 1.90 -3.73 -5.81
N GLY A 16 2.20 -3.08 -6.95
CA GLY A 16 1.85 -3.55 -8.28
C GLY A 16 0.39 -3.33 -8.69
N GLY A 17 -0.23 -2.23 -8.26
CA GLY A 17 -1.61 -1.89 -8.61
C GLY A 17 -1.89 -0.39 -8.67
N ASP A 18 -3.17 -0.04 -8.53
CA ASP A 18 -3.66 1.34 -8.54
C ASP A 18 -4.33 1.72 -7.20
N ARG A 19 -4.74 2.98 -7.08
CA ARG A 19 -5.35 3.52 -5.86
C ARG A 19 -6.63 2.77 -5.45
N ALA A 20 -7.47 2.36 -6.39
CA ALA A 20 -8.68 1.60 -6.10
C ALA A 20 -8.33 0.19 -5.61
N ALA A 21 -7.30 -0.43 -6.19
CA ALA A 21 -6.75 -1.69 -5.69
C ALA A 21 -6.30 -1.55 -4.24
N VAL A 22 -5.59 -0.49 -3.86
CA VAL A 22 -5.19 -0.23 -2.47
C VAL A 22 -6.38 -0.17 -1.52
N TYR A 23 -7.48 0.50 -1.89
CA TYR A 23 -8.70 0.50 -1.07
C TYR A 23 -9.32 -0.90 -0.95
N ALA A 24 -9.37 -1.66 -2.04
CA ALA A 24 -9.86 -3.04 -2.03
C ALA A 24 -8.98 -3.94 -1.14
N TRP A 25 -7.66 -3.78 -1.22
CA TRP A 25 -6.70 -4.52 -0.40
C TRP A 25 -6.82 -4.15 1.08
N MET A 26 -7.06 -2.88 1.42
CA MET A 26 -7.35 -2.47 2.80
C MET A 26 -8.69 -3.01 3.34
N ALA A 27 -9.65 -3.31 2.47
CA ALA A 27 -10.97 -3.81 2.85
C ALA A 27 -11.01 -5.34 2.96
N HIS A 28 -10.28 -6.03 2.07
CA HIS A 28 -10.43 -7.47 1.86
C HIS A 28 -9.13 -8.26 2.06
N MET A 29 -8.00 -7.58 2.25
CA MET A 29 -6.69 -8.20 2.51
C MET A 29 -6.02 -7.55 3.72
N ASP A 30 -4.89 -8.11 4.12
CA ASP A 30 -4.07 -7.58 5.22
C ASP A 30 -3.12 -6.46 4.73
N PHE A 31 -3.64 -5.52 3.92
CA PHE A 31 -2.81 -4.42 3.42
C PHE A 31 -2.47 -3.44 4.56
N PRO A 32 -1.22 -2.94 4.63
CA PRO A 32 -0.81 -2.00 5.66
C PRO A 32 -1.76 -0.80 5.77
N ARG A 33 -2.16 -0.47 7.00
CA ARG A 33 -3.03 0.70 7.24
C ARG A 33 -2.19 1.98 7.18
N PRO A 34 -2.71 3.06 6.58
CA PRO A 34 -2.04 4.34 6.60
C PRO A 34 -1.97 4.88 8.02
N ALA A 35 -0.89 5.61 8.32
CA ALA A 35 -0.89 6.51 9.46
C ALA A 35 -1.96 7.59 9.22
N ARG A 36 -2.82 7.74 10.22
CA ARG A 36 -3.85 8.78 10.23
C ARG A 36 -3.33 9.98 10.99
N PHE A 37 -3.54 11.16 10.45
CA PHE A 37 -3.38 12.40 11.18
C PHE A 37 -4.70 13.17 11.10
N MET A 38 -5.27 13.48 12.26
CA MET A 38 -6.61 14.08 12.40
C MET A 38 -7.71 13.37 11.58
N GLY A 39 -7.70 12.03 11.58
CA GLY A 39 -8.72 11.24 10.88
C GLY A 39 -8.53 11.09 9.37
N VAL A 40 -7.56 11.78 8.77
CA VAL A 40 -7.22 11.67 7.34
C VAL A 40 -6.04 10.72 7.15
N SER A 41 -6.14 9.82 6.19
CA SER A 41 -5.03 8.93 5.81
C SER A 41 -3.97 9.76 5.09
N GLN A 42 -2.80 9.95 5.72
CA GLN A 42 -1.76 10.81 5.15
C GLN A 42 -0.64 10.03 4.46
N SER A 43 -0.20 8.90 5.04
CA SER A 43 0.94 8.16 4.50
C SER A 43 1.06 6.73 5.02
N TRP A 44 1.69 5.88 4.21
CA TRP A 44 2.07 4.51 4.53
C TRP A 44 3.54 4.44 4.88
N SER A 45 3.96 3.42 5.64
CA SER A 45 5.38 3.08 5.72
C SER A 45 5.76 2.33 4.45
N ARG A 46 6.85 2.77 3.79
CA ARG A 46 7.39 2.11 2.61
C ARG A 46 7.75 0.66 2.92
N ALA A 47 8.52 0.43 3.99
CA ALA A 47 8.94 -0.92 4.38
C ALA A 47 7.76 -1.88 4.56
N ALA A 48 6.68 -1.44 5.21
CA ALA A 48 5.49 -2.28 5.41
C ALA A 48 4.80 -2.67 4.09
N VAL A 49 4.74 -1.73 3.13
CA VAL A 49 4.13 -1.97 1.82
C VAL A 49 5.01 -2.89 0.97
N GLU A 50 6.33 -2.71 0.98
CA GLU A 50 7.30 -3.60 0.31
C GLU A 50 7.23 -5.02 0.87
N GLU A 51 7.16 -5.17 2.19
CA GLU A 51 7.07 -6.47 2.87
C GLU A 51 5.75 -7.19 2.54
N TRP A 52 4.65 -6.44 2.49
CA TRP A 52 3.36 -6.96 2.04
C TRP A 52 3.38 -7.41 0.57
N ALA A 53 3.97 -6.59 -0.32
CA ALA A 53 4.08 -6.88 -1.74
C ALA A 53 4.95 -8.11 -2.02
N ALA A 54 6.02 -8.32 -1.25
CA ALA A 54 6.89 -9.49 -1.36
C ALA A 54 6.18 -10.79 -0.97
N ARG A 55 5.24 -10.73 -0.02
CA ARG A 55 4.50 -11.91 0.47
C ARG A 55 3.19 -12.16 -0.27
N THR A 56 2.62 -11.13 -0.91
CA THR A 56 1.29 -11.22 -1.52
C THR A 56 1.40 -11.43 -3.03
N PRO A 57 0.74 -12.46 -3.60
CA PRO A 57 0.85 -12.78 -5.02
C PRO A 57 0.11 -11.81 -5.96
N VAL A 58 -0.42 -10.67 -5.49
CA VAL A 58 -1.03 -9.64 -6.38
C VAL A 58 -0.06 -9.19 -7.46
N ASN A 59 1.24 -9.17 -7.16
CA ASN A 59 2.32 -8.88 -8.12
C ASN A 59 2.43 -9.91 -9.27
N ARG A 60 1.77 -11.07 -9.17
CA ARG A 60 1.71 -12.10 -10.24
C ARG A 60 0.44 -12.06 -11.08
N LEU A 61 -0.61 -11.33 -10.66
CA LEU A 61 -1.90 -11.34 -11.37
C LEU A 61 -1.95 -10.32 -12.53
N GLY A 62 -1.05 -9.34 -12.57
CA GLY A 62 -0.90 -8.38 -13.66
C GLY A 62 0.17 -8.72 -14.71
N ALA A 63 0.90 -9.84 -14.54
CA ALA A 63 2.01 -10.25 -15.42
C ALA A 63 1.62 -11.41 -16.37
N ARG A 64 0.37 -11.43 -16.86
CA ARG A 64 -0.12 -12.40 -17.84
C ARG A 64 -0.68 -11.72 -19.07
#